data_AF-A0A6N9HG15-F1
#
_entry.id   AF-A0A6N9HG15-F1
#
_cell.length_a   1.000
_cell.length_b   1.000
_cell.length_c   1.000
_cell.angle_alpha   90.00
_cell.angle_beta   90.00
_cell.angle_gamma   90.00
#
_symmetry.space_group_name_H-M   'P 1'
#
loop_
_entity.id
_entity.type
_entity.pdbx_description
1 polymer ?
#
loop_
_entity_poly.entity_id
_entity_poly.type
_entity_poly.pdbx_seq_one_letter_code
_entity_poly.pdbx_strand_id
1 'polypeptide(L)'
;MRNHSLSGNIAAVLRRCKELESSMRKVGIPAFLACLPVTLLALQYALMLREKNAGISRISGKIEGWTATVRELSAHEHGRSEFIDLDRKMRGDIEGACESMRALRDLCVEICAMFSAFGYESGMLRRCRDRFDTAVNEACRRSQLLMTAVDEHDRRALAIRQQEHAIQQAGAASAAAHAARVAAGLDA
;
A
#
# COMPACT_ATOMS: atom_id res chain seq x y z
N MET A 1 15.05 2.28 -8.12
CA MET A 1 15.93 2.41 -9.30
C MET A 1 15.57 1.51 -10.51
N ARG A 2 14.44 0.78 -10.55
CA ARG A 2 14.10 -0.12 -11.68
C ARG A 2 13.16 0.46 -12.75
N ASN A 3 12.59 1.64 -12.56
CA ASN A 3 11.49 2.14 -13.41
C ASN A 3 11.97 2.76 -14.74
N HIS A 4 13.18 3.32 -14.79
CA HIS A 4 13.70 3.96 -15.99
C HIS A 4 13.96 3.01 -17.17
N SER A 5 14.27 1.74 -16.90
CA SER A 5 14.48 0.77 -17.99
C SER A 5 13.17 0.38 -18.67
N LEU A 6 12.08 0.33 -17.90
CA LEU A 6 10.76 -0.07 -18.39
C LEU A 6 10.12 1.05 -19.21
N SER A 7 10.18 2.31 -18.75
CA SER A 7 9.71 3.44 -19.54
C SER A 7 10.57 3.67 -20.79
N GLY A 8 11.89 3.48 -20.72
CA GLY A 8 12.78 3.53 -21.87
C GLY A 8 12.46 2.48 -22.95
N ASN A 9 12.15 1.25 -22.55
CA ASN A 9 11.75 0.19 -23.48
C ASN A 9 10.41 0.50 -24.16
N ILE A 10 9.43 1.03 -23.43
CA ILE A 10 8.12 1.40 -23.98
C ILE A 10 8.26 2.54 -24.98
N ALA A 11 9.04 3.57 -24.64
CA ALA A 11 9.33 4.67 -25.55
C ALA A 11 10.01 4.19 -26.84
N ALA A 12 10.93 3.23 -26.76
CA ALA A 12 11.56 2.64 -27.93
C ALA A 12 10.57 1.87 -28.82
N VAL A 13 9.67 1.10 -28.22
CA VAL A 13 8.60 0.39 -28.94
C VAL A 13 7.64 1.37 -29.61
N LEU A 14 7.21 2.42 -28.90
CA LEU A 14 6.34 3.46 -29.46
C LEU A 14 6.99 4.17 -30.65
N ARG A 15 8.28 4.47 -30.56
CA ARG A 15 9.04 5.07 -31.67
C ARG A 15 9.06 4.17 -32.90
N ARG A 16 9.34 2.87 -32.71
CA ARG A 16 9.28 1.87 -33.80
C ARG A 16 7.89 1.77 -34.41
N CYS A 17 6.83 1.80 -33.59
CA CYS A 17 5.46 1.80 -34.09
C CYS A 17 5.16 3.04 -34.94
N LYS A 18 5.68 4.21 -34.56
CA LYS A 18 5.49 5.46 -35.32
C LYS A 18 6.30 5.48 -36.62
N GLU A 19 7.51 4.94 -36.61
CA GLU A 19 8.30 4.72 -37.82
C GLU A 19 7.57 3.78 -38.78
N LEU A 20 7.01 2.69 -38.26
CA LEU A 20 6.20 1.74 -39.04
C LEU A 20 4.95 2.42 -39.62
N GLU A 21 4.21 3.19 -38.81
CA GLU A 21 3.05 3.97 -39.27
C GLU A 21 3.43 4.91 -40.42
N SER A 22 4.55 5.63 -40.28
CA SER A 22 5.03 6.54 -41.31
C SER A 22 5.44 5.80 -42.59
N SER A 23 6.03 4.62 -42.46
CA SER A 23 6.40 3.75 -43.59
C SER A 23 5.15 3.20 -44.29
N MET A 24 4.16 2.72 -43.53
CA MET A 24 2.89 2.21 -44.06
C MET A 24 2.12 3.28 -44.82
N ARG A 25 2.08 4.52 -44.29
CA ARG A 25 1.46 5.65 -45.00
C ARG A 25 2.17 5.99 -46.31
N LYS A 26 3.51 5.90 -46.35
CA LYS A 26 4.29 6.12 -47.58
C LYS A 26 4.00 5.07 -48.66
N VAL A 27 3.65 3.85 -48.26
CA VAL A 27 3.27 2.75 -49.17
C VAL A 27 1.80 2.85 -49.60
N GLY A 28 1.07 3.90 -49.20
CA GLY A 28 -0.32 4.14 -49.59
C GLY A 28 -1.34 3.37 -48.74
N ILE A 29 -0.93 2.84 -47.58
CA ILE A 29 -1.86 2.16 -46.67
C ILE A 29 -2.80 3.20 -46.02
N PRO A 30 -4.12 2.94 -45.97
CA PRO A 30 -5.08 3.80 -45.29
C PRO A 30 -4.68 4.09 -43.84
N ALA A 31 -4.91 5.33 -43.39
CA ALA A 31 -4.49 5.80 -42.07
C ALA A 31 -5.01 4.91 -40.91
N PHE A 32 -6.20 4.33 -41.04
CA PHE A 32 -6.76 3.41 -40.04
C PHE A 32 -5.88 2.15 -39.85
N LEU A 33 -5.40 1.55 -40.94
CA LEU A 33 -4.52 0.37 -40.91
C LEU A 33 -3.11 0.73 -40.43
N ALA A 34 -2.63 1.93 -40.75
CA ALA A 34 -1.33 2.41 -40.28
C ALA A 34 -1.30 2.66 -38.76
N CYS A 35 -2.45 3.02 -38.15
CA CYS A 35 -2.57 3.22 -36.70
C CYS A 35 -2.76 1.93 -35.89
N LEU A 36 -3.00 0.80 -36.57
CA LEU A 36 -3.33 -0.48 -35.96
C LEU A 36 -2.27 -0.96 -34.93
N PRO A 37 -0.95 -0.87 -35.19
CA PRO A 37 0.08 -1.26 -34.23
C PRO A 37 0.01 -0.48 -32.91
N VAL A 38 -0.20 0.84 -32.97
CA VAL A 38 -0.30 1.69 -31.77
C VAL A 38 -1.59 1.40 -31.01
N THR A 39 -2.70 1.16 -31.71
CA THR A 39 -3.99 0.82 -31.09
C THR A 39 -3.94 -0.52 -30.36
N LEU A 40 -3.30 -1.54 -30.95
CA LEU A 40 -3.09 -2.85 -30.33
C LEU A 40 -2.21 -2.75 -29.09
N LEU A 41 -1.12 -1.97 -29.16
CA LEU A 41 -0.25 -1.74 -28.01
C LEU A 41 -1.02 -1.08 -26.86
N ALA A 42 -1.81 -0.05 -27.15
CA ALA A 42 -2.65 0.60 -26.14
C ALA A 42 -3.71 -0.35 -25.55
N LEU A 43 -4.28 -1.25 -26.35
CA LEU A 43 -5.21 -2.27 -25.90
C LEU A 43 -4.54 -3.28 -24.97
N GLN A 44 -3.36 -3.79 -25.34
CA GLN A 44 -2.59 -4.71 -24.51
C GLN A 44 -2.27 -4.10 -23.14
N TYR A 45 -1.81 -2.84 -23.12
CA TYR A 45 -1.56 -2.12 -21.87
C TYR A 45 -2.84 -1.96 -21.02
N ALA A 46 -3.97 -1.65 -21.65
CA ALA A 46 -5.24 -1.53 -20.94
C ALA A 46 -5.69 -2.86 -20.31
N LEU A 47 -5.46 -4.00 -20.98
CA LEU A 47 -5.74 -5.33 -20.43
C LEU A 47 -4.84 -5.67 -19.25
N MET A 48 -3.54 -5.40 -19.38
CA MET A 48 -2.57 -5.62 -18.29
C MET A 48 -2.91 -4.76 -17.06
N LEU A 49 -3.28 -3.50 -17.25
CA LEU A 49 -3.78 -2.60 -16.20
C LEU A 49 -5.02 -3.17 -15.50
N ARG A 50 -5.94 -3.77 -16.27
CA ARG A 50 -7.18 -4.35 -15.73
C ARG A 50 -6.90 -5.55 -14.84
N GLU A 51 -5.94 -6.40 -15.22
CA GLU A 51 -5.50 -7.53 -14.40
C GLU A 51 -4.83 -7.04 -13.09
N LYS A 52 -3.94 -6.05 -13.19
CA LYS A 52 -3.31 -5.44 -12.01
C LYS A 52 -4.33 -4.80 -11.07
N ASN A 53 -5.38 -4.18 -11.62
CA ASN A 53 -6.46 -3.60 -10.83
C ASN A 53 -7.26 -4.65 -10.04
N ALA A 54 -7.51 -5.82 -10.63
CA ALA A 54 -8.13 -6.94 -9.92
C ALA A 54 -7.24 -7.46 -8.78
N GLY A 55 -5.91 -7.48 -8.99
CA GLY A 55 -4.94 -7.79 -7.94
C GLY A 55 -5.01 -6.82 -6.75
N ILE A 56 -5.03 -5.52 -7.02
CA ILE A 56 -5.14 -4.48 -5.98
C ILE A 56 -6.47 -4.57 -5.22
N SER A 57 -7.55 -4.88 -5.91
CA SER A 57 -8.86 -5.08 -5.27
C SER A 57 -8.82 -6.26 -4.28
N ARG A 58 -8.12 -7.35 -4.61
CA ARG A 58 -7.92 -8.46 -3.67
C ARG A 58 -7.06 -8.07 -2.46
N ILE A 59 -6.00 -7.29 -2.66
CA ILE A 59 -5.17 -6.78 -1.56
C ILE A 59 -6.00 -5.89 -0.64
N SER A 60 -6.85 -5.03 -1.21
CA SER A 60 -7.77 -4.18 -0.45
C SER A 60 -8.74 -4.99 0.42
N GLY A 61 -9.27 -6.10 -0.11
CA GLY A 61 -10.11 -7.02 0.67
C GLY A 61 -9.34 -7.73 1.80
N LYS A 62 -8.06 -8.07 1.60
CA LYS A 62 -7.21 -8.61 2.67
C LYS A 62 -6.96 -7.59 3.78
N ILE A 63 -6.71 -6.33 3.43
CA ILE A 63 -6.52 -5.23 4.39
C ILE A 63 -7.80 -5.04 5.23
N GLU A 64 -8.99 -5.12 4.61
CA GLU A 64 -10.26 -5.09 5.35
C GLU A 64 -10.39 -6.27 6.32
N GLY A 65 -10.04 -7.49 5.88
CA GLY A 65 -10.01 -8.67 6.73
C GLY A 65 -9.10 -8.49 7.95
N TRP A 66 -7.87 -8.00 7.75
CA TRP A 66 -6.96 -7.68 8.85
C TRP A 66 -7.50 -6.59 9.76
N THR A 67 -8.17 -5.58 9.22
CA THR A 67 -8.79 -4.52 10.03
C THR A 67 -9.89 -5.08 10.95
N ALA A 68 -10.69 -6.03 10.47
CA ALA A 68 -11.68 -6.72 11.28
C ALA A 68 -11.01 -7.54 12.39
N THR A 69 -9.97 -8.31 12.05
CA THR A 69 -9.19 -9.11 13.01
C THR A 69 -8.54 -8.25 14.10
N VAL A 70 -7.91 -7.13 13.74
CA VAL A 70 -7.31 -6.19 14.70
C VAL A 70 -8.37 -5.61 15.64
N ARG A 71 -9.56 -5.26 15.13
CA ARG A 71 -10.65 -4.75 15.97
C ARG A 71 -11.19 -5.81 16.94
N GLU A 72 -11.35 -7.04 16.48
CA GLU A 72 -11.83 -8.16 17.29
C GLU A 72 -10.83 -8.53 18.40
N LEU A 73 -9.54 -8.52 18.09
CA LEU A 73 -8.47 -8.80 19.04
C LEU A 73 -8.28 -7.64 20.03
N SER A 74 -8.44 -6.39 19.59
CA SER A 74 -8.43 -5.22 20.47
C SER A 74 -9.51 -5.26 21.56
N ALA A 75 -10.59 -6.01 21.32
CA ALA A 75 -11.69 -6.19 22.26
C ALA A 75 -11.39 -7.24 23.36
N HIS A 76 -10.39 -8.10 23.18
CA HIS A 76 -10.04 -9.18 24.12
C HIS A 76 -8.76 -8.86 24.91
N GLU A 77 -8.83 -8.83 26.25
CA GLU A 77 -7.73 -8.41 27.14
C GLU A 77 -6.44 -9.25 27.01
N HIS A 78 -6.55 -10.56 26.79
CA HIS A 78 -5.39 -11.47 26.73
C HIS A 78 -4.58 -11.37 25.42
N GLY A 79 -5.10 -10.76 24.36
CA GLY A 79 -4.40 -10.60 23.07
C GLY A 79 -3.46 -9.39 23.00
N ARG A 80 -3.50 -8.50 24.01
CA ARG A 80 -2.81 -7.19 23.98
C ARG A 80 -1.29 -7.28 24.01
N SER A 81 -0.72 -8.36 24.53
CA SER A 81 0.72 -8.45 24.80
C SER A 81 1.57 -9.03 23.68
N GLU A 82 1.02 -9.93 22.88
CA GLU A 82 1.72 -10.61 21.77
C GLU A 82 1.68 -9.80 20.46
N PHE A 83 0.92 -8.70 20.41
CA PHE A 83 0.65 -7.96 19.18
C PHE A 83 1.77 -7.01 18.71
N ILE A 84 2.63 -6.56 19.62
CA ILE A 84 3.59 -5.46 19.34
C ILE A 84 4.62 -5.84 18.26
N ASP A 85 5.14 -7.09 18.27
CA ASP A 85 6.12 -7.52 17.27
C ASP A 85 5.48 -7.91 15.92
N LEU A 86 4.23 -8.39 15.93
CA LEU A 86 3.47 -8.70 14.73
C LEU A 86 3.08 -7.42 13.97
N ASP A 87 2.78 -6.35 14.71
CA ASP A 87 2.37 -5.06 14.16
C ASP A 87 3.48 -4.36 13.38
N ARG A 88 4.74 -4.44 13.86
CA ARG A 88 5.86 -3.79 13.16
C ARG A 88 6.15 -4.43 11.80
N LYS A 89 6.05 -5.76 11.72
CA LYS A 89 6.22 -6.49 10.45
C LYS A 89 5.04 -6.25 9.51
N MET A 90 3.82 -6.33 10.02
CA MET A 90 2.60 -6.06 9.25
C MET A 90 2.60 -4.62 8.70
N ARG A 91 3.03 -3.64 9.49
CA ARG A 91 3.20 -2.25 9.06
C ARG A 91 4.18 -2.14 7.89
N GLY A 92 5.35 -2.75 8.01
CA GLY A 92 6.35 -2.73 6.94
C GLY A 92 5.81 -3.35 5.63
N ASP A 93 5.09 -4.45 5.73
CA ASP A 93 4.47 -5.10 4.57
C ASP A 93 3.37 -4.22 3.93
N ILE A 94 2.54 -3.55 4.75
CA ILE A 94 1.49 -2.64 4.29
C ILE A 94 2.08 -1.39 3.63
N GLU A 95 3.07 -0.77 4.25
CA GLU A 95 3.76 0.41 3.71
C GLU A 95 4.46 0.07 2.40
N GLY A 96 5.21 -1.04 2.35
CA GLY A 96 5.88 -1.51 1.14
C GLY A 96 4.92 -1.86 0.01
N ALA A 97 3.75 -2.43 0.32
CA ALA A 97 2.68 -2.66 -0.66
C ALA A 97 2.09 -1.34 -1.17
N CYS A 98 1.85 -0.35 -0.29
CA CYS A 98 1.34 0.97 -0.69
C CYS A 98 2.34 1.73 -1.56
N GLU A 99 3.63 1.70 -1.22
CA GLU A 99 4.68 2.32 -2.02
C GLU A 99 4.77 1.66 -3.40
N SER A 100 4.73 0.32 -3.45
CA SER A 100 4.74 -0.43 -4.71
C SER A 100 3.53 -0.12 -5.59
N MET A 101 2.34 0.01 -5.00
CA MET A 101 1.12 0.40 -5.72
C MET A 101 1.19 1.83 -6.27
N ARG A 102 1.73 2.78 -5.50
CA ARG A 102 1.96 4.16 -5.95
C ARG A 102 3.00 4.23 -7.07
N ALA A 103 4.11 3.51 -6.96
CA ALA A 103 5.11 3.44 -8.02
C ALA A 103 4.52 2.86 -9.32
N LEU A 104 3.65 1.85 -9.21
CA LEU A 104 2.95 1.29 -10.38
C LEU A 104 1.97 2.29 -10.98
N ARG A 105 1.25 3.06 -10.16
CA ARG A 105 0.38 4.16 -10.63
C ARG A 105 1.18 5.18 -11.42
N ASP A 106 2.30 5.65 -10.88
CA ASP A 106 3.12 6.68 -11.50
C ASP A 106 3.64 6.20 -12.87
N LEU A 107 4.05 4.94 -12.95
CA LEU A 107 4.44 4.30 -14.23
C LEU A 107 3.27 4.25 -15.22
N CYS A 108 2.04 3.98 -14.77
CA CYS A 108 0.87 3.99 -15.65
C CYS A 108 0.54 5.40 -16.16
N VAL A 109 0.73 6.43 -15.32
CA VAL A 109 0.59 7.84 -15.72
C VAL A 109 1.65 8.20 -16.76
N GLU A 110 2.90 7.82 -16.55
CA GLU A 110 4.02 8.06 -17.47
C GLU A 110 3.76 7.41 -18.83
N ILE A 111 3.30 6.14 -18.85
CA ILE A 111 2.94 5.44 -20.09
C ILE A 111 1.81 6.17 -20.82
N CYS A 112 0.76 6.58 -20.11
CA CYS A 112 -0.33 7.35 -20.74
C CYS A 112 0.19 8.67 -21.33
N ALA A 113 1.05 9.39 -20.61
CA ALA A 113 1.67 10.61 -21.09
C ALA A 113 2.54 10.38 -22.33
N MET A 114 3.27 9.26 -22.40
CA MET A 114 4.02 8.86 -23.59
C MET A 114 3.09 8.68 -24.79
N PHE A 115 2.01 7.88 -24.67
CA PHE A 115 1.05 7.71 -25.76
C PHE A 115 0.48 9.06 -26.26
N SER A 116 0.11 9.96 -25.34
CA SER A 116 -0.34 11.31 -25.67
C SER A 116 0.73 12.15 -26.38
N ALA A 117 1.99 12.11 -25.92
CA ALA A 117 3.10 12.81 -26.55
C ALA A 117 3.38 12.33 -27.99
N PHE A 118 3.07 11.06 -28.29
CA PHE A 118 3.15 10.52 -29.65
C PHE A 118 1.93 10.86 -30.52
N GLY A 119 0.94 11.57 -29.97
CA GLY A 119 -0.28 12.00 -30.66
C GLY A 119 -1.42 10.99 -30.62
N TYR A 120 -1.34 9.99 -29.73
CA TYR A 120 -2.36 8.95 -29.59
C TYR A 120 -3.11 9.09 -28.27
N GLU A 121 -4.39 9.45 -28.34
CA GLU A 121 -5.28 9.49 -27.19
C GLU A 121 -6.25 8.31 -27.18
N SER A 122 -6.13 7.44 -26.18
CA SER A 122 -7.09 6.35 -25.95
C SER A 122 -7.95 6.65 -24.73
N GLY A 123 -9.25 6.90 -24.96
CA GLY A 123 -10.23 7.06 -23.89
C GLY A 123 -10.41 5.79 -23.05
N MET A 124 -10.10 4.60 -23.58
CA MET A 124 -10.08 3.37 -22.80
C MET A 124 -8.88 3.30 -21.86
N LEU A 125 -7.68 3.66 -22.35
CA LEU A 125 -6.47 3.71 -21.53
C LEU A 125 -6.63 4.71 -20.38
N ARG A 126 -7.19 5.90 -20.68
CA ARG A 126 -7.50 6.93 -19.69
C ARG A 126 -8.47 6.41 -18.62
N ARG A 127 -9.60 5.80 -19.02
CA ARG A 127 -10.56 5.19 -18.08
C ARG A 127 -9.94 4.08 -17.23
N CYS A 128 -9.09 3.23 -17.80
CA CYS A 128 -8.39 2.18 -17.04
C CYS A 128 -7.41 2.78 -16.03
N ARG A 129 -6.64 3.81 -16.43
CA ARG A 129 -5.75 4.55 -15.54
C ARG A 129 -6.51 5.19 -14.39
N ASP A 130 -7.61 5.88 -14.66
CA ASP A 130 -8.37 6.59 -13.63
C ASP A 130 -8.98 5.62 -12.61
N ARG A 131 -9.47 4.45 -13.08
CA ARG A 131 -9.93 3.36 -12.20
C ARG A 131 -8.80 2.78 -11.36
N PHE A 132 -7.63 2.59 -11.95
CA PHE A 132 -6.45 2.09 -11.23
C PHE A 132 -6.00 3.08 -10.16
N ASP A 133 -5.93 4.37 -10.49
CA ASP A 133 -5.61 5.45 -9.55
C ASP A 133 -6.60 5.48 -8.38
N THR A 134 -7.90 5.42 -8.67
CA THR A 134 -8.95 5.36 -7.65
C THR A 134 -8.76 4.16 -6.71
N ALA A 135 -8.48 2.97 -7.26
CA ALA A 135 -8.26 1.77 -6.47
C ALA A 135 -7.00 1.85 -5.60
N VAL A 136 -5.90 2.39 -6.13
CA VAL A 136 -4.65 2.61 -5.36
C VAL A 136 -4.88 3.60 -4.22
N ASN A 137 -5.57 4.71 -4.48
CA ASN A 137 -5.85 5.74 -3.48
C ASN A 137 -6.73 5.18 -2.36
N GLU A 138 -7.78 4.42 -2.71
CA GLU A 138 -8.64 3.78 -1.71
C GLU A 138 -7.90 2.71 -0.90
N ALA A 139 -7.08 1.87 -1.54
CA ALA A 139 -6.25 0.89 -0.84
C ALA A 139 -5.29 1.57 0.15
N CYS A 140 -4.58 2.62 -0.28
CA CYS A 140 -3.66 3.38 0.57
C CYS A 140 -4.39 4.06 1.74
N ARG A 141 -5.58 4.62 1.49
CA ARG A 141 -6.41 5.24 2.54
C ARG A 141 -6.81 4.22 3.60
N ARG A 142 -7.26 3.03 3.18
CA ARG A 142 -7.61 1.92 4.09
C ARG A 142 -6.41 1.45 4.90
N SER A 143 -5.25 1.30 4.26
CA SER A 143 -3.99 0.97 4.93
C SER A 143 -3.64 1.99 6.03
N GLN A 144 -3.78 3.29 5.74
CA GLN A 144 -3.53 4.35 6.74
C GLN A 144 -4.52 4.29 7.91
N LEU A 145 -5.79 4.00 7.65
CA LEU A 145 -6.79 3.82 8.71
C LEU A 145 -6.44 2.62 9.60
N LEU A 146 -6.01 1.51 9.00
CA LEU A 146 -5.56 0.32 9.73
C LEU A 146 -4.34 0.65 10.60
N MET A 147 -3.32 1.30 10.03
CA MET A 147 -2.12 1.71 10.77
C MET A 147 -2.45 2.64 11.95
N THR A 148 -3.39 3.57 11.75
CA THR A 148 -3.84 4.48 12.82
C THR A 148 -4.56 3.72 13.93
N ALA A 149 -5.40 2.74 13.58
CA ALA A 149 -6.10 1.90 14.55
C ALA A 149 -5.13 1.04 15.37
N VAL A 150 -4.09 0.52 14.71
CA VAL A 150 -2.99 -0.22 15.34
C VAL A 150 -2.19 0.68 16.29
N ASP A 151 -1.76 1.87 15.85
CA ASP A 151 -1.05 2.84 16.71
C ASP A 151 -1.83 3.18 17.97
N GLU A 152 -3.13 3.35 17.82
CA GLU A 152 -4.02 3.67 18.93
C GLU A 152 -4.16 2.47 19.90
N HIS A 153 -4.24 1.25 19.38
CA HIS A 153 -4.22 0.05 20.21
C HIS A 153 -2.91 -0.08 21.00
N ASP A 154 -1.76 0.13 20.34
CA ASP A 154 -0.44 0.05 20.96
C ASP A 154 -0.26 1.07 22.08
N ARG A 155 -0.68 2.32 21.87
CA ARG A 155 -0.63 3.35 22.91
C ARG A 155 -1.44 2.94 24.15
N ARG A 156 -2.62 2.36 23.96
CA ARG A 156 -3.45 1.88 25.07
C ARG A 156 -2.81 0.69 25.78
N ALA A 157 -2.26 -0.27 25.04
CA ALA A 157 -1.59 -1.43 25.63
C ALA A 157 -0.36 -1.02 26.45
N LEU A 158 0.43 -0.06 25.95
CA LEU A 158 1.57 0.50 26.67
C LEU A 158 1.15 1.26 27.93
N ALA A 159 0.09 2.06 27.87
CA ALA A 159 -0.42 2.79 29.03
C ALA A 159 -0.88 1.85 30.15
N ILE A 160 -1.58 0.75 29.81
CA ILE A 160 -2.01 -0.27 30.77
C ILE A 160 -0.79 -0.92 31.44
N ARG A 161 0.21 -1.36 30.66
CA ARG A 161 1.43 -1.96 31.22
C ARG A 161 2.21 -1.00 32.13
N GLN A 162 2.27 0.27 31.77
CA GLN A 162 2.91 1.29 32.61
C GLN A 162 2.16 1.49 33.93
N GLN A 163 0.83 1.50 33.89
CA GLN A 163 0.00 1.57 35.08
C GLN A 163 0.17 0.34 35.98
N GLU A 164 0.17 -0.87 35.42
CA GLU A 164 0.41 -2.12 36.15
C GLU A 164 1.78 -2.13 36.82
N HIS A 165 2.84 -1.72 36.11
CA HIS A 165 4.17 -1.58 36.69
C HIS A 165 4.23 -0.55 37.82
N ALA A 166 3.55 0.59 37.67
CA ALA A 166 3.50 1.61 38.72
C ALA A 166 2.76 1.09 39.98
N ILE A 167 1.67 0.34 39.80
CA ILE A 167 0.93 -0.29 40.91
C ILE A 167 1.81 -1.35 41.61
N GLN A 168 2.52 -2.18 40.85
CA GLN A 168 3.44 -3.17 41.43
C GLN A 168 4.57 -2.52 42.21
N GLN A 169 5.17 -1.45 41.69
CA GLN A 169 6.24 -0.71 42.38
C GLN A 169 5.72 -0.03 43.65
N ALA A 170 4.52 0.56 43.62
CA ALA A 170 3.88 1.15 44.79
C ALA A 170 3.53 0.11 45.87
N GLY A 171 3.07 -1.07 45.45
CA GLY A 171 2.81 -2.22 46.34
C GLY A 171 4.08 -2.75 46.99
N ALA A 172 5.17 -2.92 46.22
CA ALA A 172 6.46 -3.35 46.72
C ALA A 172 7.08 -2.32 47.70
N ALA A 173 6.99 -1.03 47.40
CA ALA A 173 7.44 0.04 48.29
C ALA A 173 6.64 0.08 49.60
N SER A 174 5.32 -0.12 49.53
CA SER A 174 4.45 -0.18 50.71
C SER A 174 4.74 -1.41 51.58
N ALA A 175 4.97 -2.57 50.95
CA ALA A 175 5.37 -3.79 51.65
C ALA A 175 6.74 -3.66 52.33
N ALA A 176 7.72 -3.04 51.64
CA ALA A 176 9.03 -2.75 52.21
C ALA A 176 8.96 -1.77 53.39
N ALA A 177 8.15 -0.72 53.28
CA ALA A 177 7.92 0.22 54.38
C ALA A 177 7.24 -0.43 55.59
N HIS A 178 6.31 -1.37 55.36
CA HIS A 178 5.67 -2.12 56.43
C HIS A 178 6.65 -3.07 57.12
N ALA A 179 7.46 -3.81 56.37
CA ALA A 179 8.50 -4.69 56.90
C ALA A 179 9.54 -3.91 57.74
N ALA A 180 9.96 -2.73 57.28
CA ALA A 180 10.88 -1.87 58.02
C ALA A 180 10.30 -1.38 59.35
N ARG A 181 9.01 -1.04 59.40
CA ARG A 181 8.32 -0.66 60.66
C ARG A 181 8.21 -1.81 61.64
N VAL A 182 7.90 -3.01 61.16
CA VAL A 182 7.83 -4.21 62.00
C VAL A 182 9.20 -4.54 62.57
N ALA A 183 10.26 -4.48 61.76
CA ALA A 183 11.63 -4.69 62.22
C ALA A 183 12.07 -3.66 63.28
N ALA A 184 11.75 -2.38 63.08
CA ALA A 184 12.09 -1.31 64.02
C ALA A 184 11.30 -1.38 65.36
N GLY A 185 10.14 -2.04 65.38
CA GLY A 185 9.34 -2.24 66.59
C GLY A 185 9.73 -3.46 67.43
N LEU A 186 10.64 -4.31 66.93
CA LEU A 186 11.14 -5.50 67.63
C LEU A 186 12.41 -5.25 68.45
N ASP A 187 13.03 -4.07 68.31
CA ASP A 187 14.24 -3.63 69.03
C ASP A 187 13.93 -2.69 70.23
N ALA A 188 12.66 -2.53 70.61
CA ALA A 188 12.20 -1.72 71.75
C ALA A 188 11.57 -2.59 72.83
#